data_AF-A0AAV3II89-F1
#
_entry.id   AF-A0AAV3II89-F1
#
_cell.length_a   1.000
_cell.length_b   1.000
_cell.length_c   1.000
_cell.angle_alpha   90.00
_cell.angle_beta   90.00
_cell.angle_gamma   90.00
#
_symmetry.space_group_name_H-M   'P 1'
#
loop_
_entity.id
_entity.type
_entity.pdbx_description
1 polymer ?
#
loop_
_entity_poly.entity_id
_entity_poly.type
_entity_poly.pdbx_seq_one_letter_code
_entity_poly.pdbx_strand_id
1 'polypeptide(L)'
;MKKNIFIIMGLFLSLSTIINAATIRLSPVTVEILSHQKASSISLYNQSNESADLQVRIFEWTQNNGQDQLTPTDEINISHLF
;
A
#
# COMPACT_ATOMS: atom_id res chain seq x y z
N MET A 1 39.53 -22.48 20.98
CA MET A 1 38.72 -22.37 19.75
C MET A 1 37.21 -22.31 20.03
N LYS A 2 36.63 -23.25 20.81
CA LYS A 2 35.18 -23.26 21.13
C LYS A 2 34.66 -21.99 21.85
N LYS A 3 35.44 -21.40 22.76
CA LYS A 3 35.06 -20.15 23.48
C LYS A 3 34.82 -18.96 22.54
N ASN A 4 35.65 -18.81 21.51
CA ASN A 4 35.54 -17.72 20.55
C ASN A 4 34.29 -17.88 19.68
N ILE A 5 33.90 -19.13 19.37
CA ILE A 5 32.66 -19.44 18.65
C ILE A 5 31.42 -19.00 19.44
N PHE A 6 31.38 -19.24 20.75
CA PHE A 6 30.25 -18.78 21.58
C PHE A 6 30.16 -17.25 21.67
N ILE A 7 31.31 -16.56 21.71
CA ILE A 7 31.36 -15.09 21.72
C ILE A 7 30.89 -14.53 20.37
N ILE A 8 31.35 -15.10 19.25
CA ILE A 8 30.95 -14.68 17.90
C ILE A 8 29.44 -14.92 17.70
N MET A 9 28.92 -16.04 18.18
CA MET A 9 27.48 -16.34 18.11
C MET A 9 26.65 -15.33 18.90
N GLY A 10 27.06 -15.02 20.14
CA GLY A 10 26.37 -14.01 20.96
C GLY A 10 26.38 -12.61 20.35
N LEU A 11 27.50 -12.22 19.74
CA LEU A 11 27.61 -10.95 19.03
C LEU A 11 26.67 -10.88 17.81
N PHE A 12 26.56 -11.98 17.05
CA PHE A 12 25.65 -12.05 15.90
C PHE A 12 24.16 -11.94 16.30
N LEU A 13 23.75 -12.50 17.44
CA LEU A 13 22.35 -12.41 17.91
C LEU A 13 21.96 -10.97 18.34
N SER A 14 22.93 -10.15 18.75
CA SER A 14 22.68 -8.74 19.14
C SER A 14 22.41 -7.79 17.97
N LEU A 15 22.63 -8.22 16.72
CA LEU A 15 22.39 -7.42 15.51
C LEU A 15 20.92 -7.48 15.02
N SER A 16 19.96 -7.60 15.95
CA SER A 16 18.54 -7.61 15.59
C SER A 16 18.10 -6.21 15.15
N THR A 17 17.94 -6.00 13.85
CA THR A 17 17.40 -4.75 13.31
C THR A 17 15.90 -4.68 13.52
N ILE A 18 15.40 -3.53 14.01
CA ILE A 18 13.96 -3.25 14.03
C ILE A 18 13.52 -3.05 12.58
N ILE A 19 12.70 -3.96 12.05
CA ILE A 19 12.08 -3.81 10.74
C ILE A 19 10.84 -2.94 10.93
N ASN A 20 10.85 -1.75 10.32
CA ASN A 20 9.67 -0.89 10.26
C ASN A 20 8.81 -1.33 9.08
N ALA A 21 7.57 -1.72 9.35
CA ALA A 21 6.58 -2.02 8.34
C ALA A 21 5.50 -0.93 8.35
N ALA A 22 5.35 -0.22 7.24
CA ALA A 22 4.20 0.64 7.04
C ALA A 22 2.95 -0.25 6.93
N THR A 23 1.90 0.08 7.68
CA THR A 23 0.61 -0.63 7.63
C THR A 23 -0.45 0.36 7.21
N ILE A 24 -0.96 0.20 5.99
CA ILE A 24 -2.04 1.02 5.46
C ILE A 24 -3.27 0.12 5.26
N ARG A 25 -4.41 0.55 5.79
CA ARG A 25 -5.71 -0.11 5.60
C ARG A 25 -6.60 0.77 4.74
N LEU A 26 -7.29 0.18 3.78
CA LEU A 26 -8.28 0.88 2.95
C LEU A 26 -9.66 0.21 3.06
N SER A 27 -10.71 1.02 2.95
CA SER A 27 -12.09 0.52 2.91
C SER A 27 -13.02 1.51 2.19
N PRO A 28 -13.91 1.04 1.29
CA PRO A 28 -14.02 -0.33 0.79
C PRO A 28 -12.89 -0.69 -0.19
N VAL A 29 -12.74 -1.98 -0.51
CA VAL A 29 -11.76 -2.46 -1.52
C VAL A 29 -12.32 -2.44 -2.95
N THR A 30 -13.64 -2.34 -3.09
CA THR A 30 -14.35 -2.23 -4.35
C THR A 30 -15.31 -1.07 -4.26
N VAL A 31 -15.36 -0.26 -5.31
CA VAL A 31 -16.24 0.90 -5.42
C VAL A 31 -17.05 0.76 -6.70
N GLU A 32 -18.35 0.95 -6.59
CA GLU A 32 -19.27 1.06 -7.71
C GLU A 32 -19.93 2.44 -7.68
N ILE A 33 -19.83 3.20 -8.77
CA ILE A 33 -20.47 4.51 -8.91
C ILE A 33 -21.63 4.35 -9.88
N LEU A 34 -22.85 4.33 -9.35
CA LEU A 34 -24.06 4.22 -10.17
C LEU A 34 -24.31 5.54 -10.93
N SER A 35 -25.09 5.48 -12.01
CA SER A 35 -25.37 6.64 -12.89
C SER A 35 -25.99 7.85 -12.18
N HIS A 36 -26.68 7.64 -11.04
CA HIS A 36 -27.25 8.73 -10.23
C HIS A 36 -26.26 9.29 -9.19
N GLN A 37 -25.09 8.68 -9.00
CA GLN A 37 -24.07 9.08 -8.03
C GLN A 37 -23.01 9.91 -8.72
N LYS A 38 -22.62 11.03 -8.09
CA LYS A 38 -21.56 11.90 -8.63
C LYS A 38 -20.17 11.55 -8.12
N ALA A 39 -20.08 10.86 -6.99
CA ALA A 39 -18.83 10.50 -6.34
C ALA A 39 -19.04 9.31 -5.39
N SER A 40 -17.93 8.65 -5.06
CA SER A 40 -17.84 7.68 -3.97
C SER A 40 -16.53 7.90 -3.21
N SER A 41 -16.36 7.23 -2.08
CA SER A 41 -15.23 7.45 -1.17
C SER A 41 -14.53 6.15 -0.80
N ILE A 42 -13.20 6.19 -0.78
CA ILE A 42 -12.35 5.18 -0.15
C ILE A 42 -11.65 5.84 1.03
N SER A 43 -11.79 5.26 2.21
CA SER A 43 -11.10 5.72 3.40
C SER A 43 -9.76 4.99 3.52
N LEU A 44 -8.66 5.75 3.63
CA LEU A 44 -7.32 5.23 3.90
C LEU A 44 -6.94 5.53 5.34
N TYR A 45 -6.43 4.52 6.02
CA TYR A 45 -6.01 4.59 7.42
C TYR A 45 -4.54 4.16 7.50
N ASN A 46 -3.67 5.09 7.90
CA ASN A 46 -2.33 4.72 8.31
C ASN A 46 -2.39 4.15 9.74
N GLN A 47 -2.09 2.86 9.87
CA GLN A 47 -2.06 2.13 11.14
C GLN A 47 -0.64 1.93 11.68
N SER A 48 0.36 2.52 11.02
CA SER A 48 1.73 2.55 11.52
C SER A 48 1.97 3.75 12.43
N ASN A 49 3.08 3.71 13.16
CA ASN A 49 3.51 4.81 14.04
C ASN A 49 4.26 5.92 13.27
N GLU A 50 4.49 5.73 11.97
CA GLU A 50 5.27 6.62 11.12
C GLU A 50 4.38 7.28 10.06
N SER A 51 4.74 8.47 9.61
CA SER A 51 4.05 9.11 8.48
C SER A 51 4.33 8.37 7.17
N ALA A 52 3.37 8.38 6.25
CA ALA A 52 3.49 7.71 4.96
C ALA A 52 3.04 8.65 3.83
N ASP A 53 3.88 8.78 2.81
CA ASP A 53 3.54 9.47 1.57
C ASP A 53 2.76 8.52 0.66
N LEU A 54 1.60 8.97 0.19
CA LEU A 54 0.71 8.16 -0.65
C LEU A 54 0.48 8.82 -2.00
N GLN A 55 0.53 8.02 -3.06
CA GLN A 55 0.13 8.44 -4.40
C GLN A 55 -1.07 7.61 -4.86
N VAL A 56 -2.11 8.31 -5.32
CA VAL A 56 -3.31 7.68 -5.86
C VAL A 56 -3.38 7.99 -7.36
N ARG A 57 -3.72 6.99 -8.17
CA ARG A 57 -3.86 7.08 -9.63
C ARG A 57 -5.09 6.28 -10.07
N ILE A 58 -5.75 6.73 -11.13
CA ILE A 58 -6.87 6.02 -11.77
C ILE A 58 -6.43 5.59 -13.18
N PHE A 59 -6.87 4.40 -13.55
CA PHE A 59 -6.67 3.82 -14.86
C PHE A 59 -8.00 3.29 -15.38
N GLU A 60 -8.25 3.47 -16.67
CA GLU A 60 -9.25 2.70 -17.39
C GLU A 60 -8.71 1.29 -17.57
N TRP A 61 -9.48 0.29 -17.12
CA TRP A 61 -9.15 -1.11 -17.29
C TRP A 61 -9.97 -1.72 -18.42
N THR A 62 -9.27 -2.29 -19.39
CA THR A 62 -9.86 -3.07 -20.47
C THR A 62 -9.16 -4.42 -20.57
N GLN A 63 -9.84 -5.42 -21.13
CA GLN A 63 -9.24 -6.72 -21.38
C GLN A 63 -9.23 -7.00 -22.88
N ASN A 64 -8.04 -7.19 -23.46
CA ASN A 64 -7.85 -7.50 -24.88
C ASN A 64 -7.17 -8.87 -25.01
N ASN A 65 -7.82 -9.80 -25.72
CA ASN A 65 -7.32 -11.17 -25.89
C ASN A 65 -6.93 -11.86 -24.57
N GLY A 66 -7.71 -11.62 -23.51
CA GLY A 66 -7.49 -12.16 -22.17
C GLY A 66 -6.42 -11.45 -21.34
N GLN A 67 -5.75 -10.42 -21.88
CA GLN A 67 -4.72 -9.65 -21.18
C GLN A 67 -5.28 -8.34 -20.65
N ASP A 68 -4.92 -8.01 -19.42
CA ASP A 68 -5.29 -6.74 -18.78
C ASP A 68 -4.49 -5.59 -19.37
N GLN A 69 -5.20 -4.54 -19.77
CA GLN A 69 -4.62 -3.28 -20.21
C GLN A 69 -5.12 -2.16 -19.32
N LEU A 70 -4.18 -1.41 -18.72
CA LEU A 70 -4.45 -0.27 -17.85
C LEU A 70 -3.96 1.01 -18.54
N THR A 71 -4.88 1.89 -18.91
CA THR A 71 -4.58 3.16 -19.57
C THR A 71 -4.86 4.31 -18.60
N PRO A 72 -3.93 5.26 -18.37
CA PRO A 72 -4.21 6.44 -17.56
C PRO A 72 -5.43 7.19 -18.10
N THR A 73 -6.30 7.65 -17.22
CA THR A 73 -7.53 8.35 -17.60
C THR A 73 -7.83 9.51 -16.67
N ASP A 74 -8.44 10.57 -17.22
CA ASP A 74 -8.91 11.75 -16.51
C ASP A 74 -10.45 11.76 -16.39
N GLU A 75 -11.13 10.67 -16.77
CA GLU A 75 -12.59 10.55 -16.68
C GLU A 75 -13.11 10.55 -15.24
N ILE A 76 -12.29 10.12 -14.30
CA ILE A 76 -12.58 10.17 -12.86
C ILE A 76 -11.50 11.02 -12.18
N ASN A 77 -11.94 12.04 -11.45
CA ASN A 77 -11.06 12.88 -10.66
C ASN A 77 -10.95 12.37 -9.22
N ILE A 78 -9.73 12.35 -8.69
CA ILE A 78 -9.47 12.08 -7.29
C ILE A 78 -9.46 13.40 -6.53
N SER A 79 -10.18 13.46 -5.41
CA SER A 79 -10.04 14.55 -4.44
C SER A 79 -9.70 13.96 -3.08
N HIS A 80 -8.77 14.61 -2.37
CA HIS A 80 -8.54 14.33 -0.96
C HIS A 80 -9.59 15.10 -0.15
N LEU A 81 -10.34 14.39 0.68
CA LEU A 81 -11.19 15.01 1.71
C LEU A 81 -10.37 15.01 3.00
N PHE A 82 -10.23 16.19 3.61
CA PHE A 82 -9.42 16.45 4.79
C PHE A 82 -9.86 15.65 6.01
#